data_AF-T0YKN1-F1
#
_entry.id   AF-T0YKN1-F1
#
_cell.length_a   1.000
_cell.length_b   1.000
_cell.length_c   1.000
_cell.angle_alpha   90.00
_cell.angle_beta   90.00
_cell.angle_gamma   90.00
#
_symmetry.space_group_name_H-M   'P 1'
#
loop_
_entity.id
_entity.type
_entity.pdbx_description
1 polymer ?
#
loop_
_entity_poly.entity_id
_entity_poly.type
_entity_poly.pdbx_seq_one_letter_code
_entity_poly.pdbx_strand_id
1 'polypeptide(L)'
;MRRYAFLLIAWALVATGCAFSYLPPVHQGNYLSQSMLRSVKVGMTEGQVVYLLGTPALEKPILTNGLALPLLSEGQPSRARTRRSARG
;
A
#
# COMPACT_ATOMS: atom_id res chain seq x y z
N MET A 1 -25.50 1.76 -53.17
CA MET A 1 -24.80 0.68 -52.43
C MET A 1 -23.36 1.08 -52.06
N ARG A 2 -22.43 1.28 -53.02
CA ARG A 2 -21.01 1.58 -52.74
C ARG A 2 -20.74 2.85 -51.90
N ARG A 3 -21.50 3.93 -52.12
CA ARG A 3 -21.38 5.18 -51.35
C ARG A 3 -21.67 5.03 -49.85
N TYR A 4 -22.60 4.14 -49.49
CA TYR A 4 -22.94 3.88 -48.09
C TYR A 4 -21.88 2.99 -47.42
N ALA A 5 -21.24 2.11 -48.19
CA ALA A 5 -20.12 1.29 -47.68
C ALA A 5 -18.93 2.18 -47.24
N PHE A 6 -18.58 3.22 -48.01
CA PHE A 6 -17.53 4.16 -47.62
C PHE A 6 -17.88 4.94 -46.36
N LEU A 7 -19.14 5.36 -46.20
CA LEU A 7 -19.60 6.06 -45.00
C LEU A 7 -19.56 5.17 -43.75
N LEU A 8 -19.93 3.88 -43.89
CA LEU A 8 -19.87 2.93 -42.78
C LEU A 8 -18.43 2.62 -42.35
N ILE A 9 -17.50 2.49 -43.30
CA ILE A 9 -16.08 2.27 -43.01
C ILE A 9 -15.47 3.48 -42.30
N ALA A 10 -15.76 4.69 -42.78
CA ALA A 10 -15.30 5.93 -42.16
C ALA A 10 -15.82 6.07 -40.71
N TRP A 11 -17.08 5.71 -40.48
CA TRP A 11 -17.68 5.76 -39.15
C TRP A 11 -17.05 4.75 -38.18
N ALA A 12 -16.77 3.53 -38.65
CA ALA A 12 -16.10 2.50 -37.85
C ALA A 12 -14.68 2.89 -37.40
N LEU A 13 -13.91 3.54 -38.28
CA LEU A 13 -12.56 4.03 -37.98
C LEU A 13 -12.55 5.11 -36.88
N VAL A 14 -13.53 6.00 -36.90
CA VAL A 14 -13.68 7.05 -35.87
C VAL A 14 -14.09 6.46 -34.53
N ALA A 15 -14.94 5.43 -34.52
CA ALA A 15 -15.43 4.79 -33.30
C ALA A 15 -14.35 3.99 -32.53
N THR A 16 -13.34 3.44 -33.24
CA THR A 16 -12.29 2.62 -32.61
C THR A 16 -11.25 3.42 -31.80
N GLY A 17 -11.20 4.75 -31.93
CA GLY A 17 -10.19 5.59 -31.26
C GLY A 17 -10.42 5.87 -29.78
N CYS A 18 -11.63 5.68 -29.26
CA CYS A 18 -11.99 6.09 -27.90
C CYS A 18 -11.68 5.06 -26.80
N ALA A 19 -11.19 3.87 -27.15
CA ALA A 19 -11.00 2.77 -26.18
C ALA A 19 -9.61 2.73 -25.51
N PHE A 20 -8.65 3.55 -25.96
CA PHE A 20 -7.28 3.52 -25.47
C PHE A 20 -6.97 4.68 -24.52
N SER A 21 -7.67 4.73 -23.40
CA SER A 21 -7.36 5.67 -22.31
C SER A 21 -6.25 5.09 -21.43
N TYR A 22 -5.08 5.72 -21.44
CA TYR A 22 -3.98 5.35 -20.54
C TYR A 22 -4.42 5.56 -19.08
N LEU A 23 -4.38 4.48 -18.30
CA LEU A 23 -4.63 4.54 -16.87
C LEU A 23 -3.28 4.53 -16.14
N PRO A 24 -2.85 5.65 -15.54
CA PRO A 24 -1.62 5.67 -14.76
C PRO A 24 -1.77 4.74 -13.53
N PRO A 25 -0.72 3.98 -13.18
CA PRO A 25 -0.72 3.22 -11.94
C PRO A 25 -0.78 4.18 -10.74
N VAL A 26 -1.72 3.95 -9.82
CA VAL A 26 -1.83 4.72 -8.58
C VAL A 26 -0.82 4.16 -7.57
N HIS A 27 0.18 4.95 -7.22
CA HIS A 27 1.12 4.62 -6.15
C HIS A 27 0.49 4.95 -4.79
N GLN A 28 0.24 3.94 -3.96
CA GLN A 28 -0.34 4.10 -2.62
C GLN A 28 0.76 4.00 -1.56
N GLY A 29 0.84 4.99 -0.67
CA GLY A 29 1.71 4.97 0.51
C GLY A 29 2.87 5.96 0.45
N ASN A 30 3.66 5.98 1.53
CA ASN A 30 4.84 6.83 1.65
C ASN A 30 6.04 6.18 0.93
N TYR A 31 6.82 6.98 0.19
CA TYR A 31 8.01 6.50 -0.51
C TYR A 31 9.15 6.25 0.47
N LEU A 32 9.31 5.00 0.90
CA LEU A 32 10.42 4.58 1.77
C LEU A 32 11.60 4.14 0.90
N SER A 33 12.71 4.88 0.98
CA SER A 33 13.96 4.50 0.34
C SER A 33 14.88 3.74 1.32
N GLN A 34 15.77 2.92 0.78
CA GLN A 34 16.71 2.13 1.59
C GLN A 34 17.71 2.98 2.39
N SER A 35 17.91 4.24 2.01
CA SER A 35 18.72 5.20 2.78
C SER A 35 17.95 5.70 4.01
N MET A 36 16.64 5.94 3.89
CA MET A 36 15.79 6.35 5.00
C MET A 36 15.67 5.26 6.06
N LEU A 37 15.54 3.99 5.63
CA LEU A 37 15.48 2.84 6.53
C LEU A 37 16.79 2.63 7.32
N ARG A 38 17.95 2.91 6.71
CA ARG A 38 19.25 2.85 7.40
C ARG A 38 19.43 3.90 8.48
N SER A 39 18.71 5.02 8.38
CA SER A 39 18.73 6.08 9.39
C SER A 39 17.91 5.71 10.64
N VAL A 40 16.93 4.81 10.50
CA VAL A 40 16.12 4.33 11.61
C VAL A 40 16.84 3.19 12.34
N LYS A 41 16.94 3.31 13.67
CA LYS A 41 17.60 2.33 14.54
C LYS A 41 16.60 1.71 15.51
N VAL A 42 16.80 0.43 15.84
CA VAL A 42 15.99 -0.26 16.85
C VAL A 42 16.17 0.44 18.20
N GLY A 43 15.06 0.87 18.81
CA GLY A 43 15.04 1.62 20.08
C GLY A 43 14.72 3.12 19.95
N MET A 44 14.53 3.65 18.73
CA MET A 44 14.01 5.01 18.52
C MET A 44 12.56 5.18 19.01
N THR A 45 12.21 6.36 19.49
CA THR A 45 10.82 6.70 19.86
C THR A 45 9.99 7.00 18.62
N GLU A 46 8.66 6.84 18.70
CA GLU A 46 7.76 7.10 17.55
C GLU A 46 7.92 8.52 16.99
N GLY A 47 8.09 9.52 17.86
CA GLY A 47 8.33 10.90 17.43
C GLY A 47 9.65 11.09 16.67
N GLN A 48 10.71 10.35 17.02
CA GLN A 48 11.98 10.39 16.29
C GLN A 48 11.86 9.72 14.91
N VAL A 49 11.09 8.64 14.82
CA VAL A 49 10.83 7.95 13.55
C VAL A 49 10.00 8.83 12.62
N VAL A 50 8.97 9.52 13.13
CA VAL A 50 8.16 10.48 12.36
C VAL A 50 8.98 11.68 11.89
N TYR A 51 9.93 12.16 12.71
CA TYR A 51 10.84 13.23 12.31
C TYR A 51 11.76 12.82 11.15
N LEU A 52 12.18 11.55 11.11
CA LEU A 52 13.10 11.02 10.09
C LEU A 52 12.40 10.55 8.80
N LEU A 53 11.24 9.90 8.93
CA LEU A 53 10.50 9.29 7.81
C LEU A 53 9.30 10.10 7.35
N GLY A 54 8.95 11.17 8.06
CA GLY A 54 7.71 11.91 7.88
C GLY A 54 6.52 11.25 8.57
N THR A 55 5.34 11.84 8.40
CA THR A 55 4.10 11.28 8.93
C THR A 55 3.71 10.03 8.14
N PRO A 56 3.47 8.89 8.82
CA PRO A 56 3.04 7.68 8.13
C PRO A 56 1.68 7.92 7.49
N ALA A 57 1.51 7.45 6.25
CA ALA A 57 0.24 7.56 5.53
C ALA A 57 -0.90 6.76 6.20
N LEU A 58 -0.55 5.79 7.05
CA LEU A 58 -1.48 4.98 7.83
C LEU A 58 -0.97 4.91 9.28
N GLU A 59 -1.74 5.45 10.21
CA GLU A 59 -1.40 5.45 11.65
C GLU A 59 -1.71 4.12 12.32
N LYS A 60 -2.70 3.38 11.79
CA LYS A 60 -3.14 2.09 12.34
C LYS A 60 -3.41 1.08 11.22
N PRO A 61 -3.13 -0.20 11.46
CA PRO A 61 -3.49 -1.25 10.52
C PRO A 61 -5.01 -1.30 10.34
N ILE A 62 -5.48 -1.36 9.10
CA ILE A 62 -6.91 -1.36 8.72
C ILE A 62 -7.64 -2.69 9.02
N LEU A 63 -7.10 -3.55 9.88
CA LEU A 63 -7.72 -4.84 10.16
C LEU A 63 -8.88 -4.70 11.16
N THR A 64 -10.04 -4.34 10.64
CA THR A 64 -11.34 -4.51 11.29
C THR A 64 -11.91 -5.84 10.83
N ASN A 65 -11.88 -6.82 11.74
CA ASN A 65 -12.58 -8.11 11.69
C ASN A 65 -11.98 -9.22 10.81
N GLY A 66 -11.27 -10.15 11.46
CA GLY A 66 -11.56 -11.59 11.29
C GLY A 66 -11.12 -12.34 10.03
N LEU A 67 -10.27 -11.78 9.17
CA LEU A 67 -9.57 -12.59 8.15
C LEU A 67 -8.09 -12.68 8.52
N ALA A 68 -7.75 -13.77 9.22
CA ALA A 68 -6.38 -14.13 9.55
C ALA A 68 -5.63 -14.50 8.26
N LEU A 69 -4.90 -13.54 7.68
CA LEU A 69 -3.90 -13.84 6.66
C LEU A 69 -2.66 -14.44 7.34
N PRO A 70 -2.13 -15.59 6.88
CA PRO A 70 -1.08 -16.33 7.59
C PRO A 70 0.30 -15.64 7.63
N LEU A 71 0.47 -14.49 6.96
CA LEU A 71 1.79 -13.86 6.77
C LEU A 71 2.20 -12.84 7.84
N LEU A 72 1.39 -12.63 8.89
CA LEU A 72 1.74 -11.71 9.99
C LEU A 72 2.05 -12.40 11.33
N SER A 73 2.13 -13.74 11.37
CA SER A 73 2.44 -14.50 12.59
C SER A 73 3.90 -14.96 12.69
N GLU A 74 4.86 -14.18 12.19
CA GLU A 74 6.31 -14.48 12.31
C GLU A 74 7.11 -13.39 13.05
N GLY A 75 6.45 -12.44 13.74
CA GLY A 75 7.12 -11.18 14.10
C GLY A 75 6.77 -10.49 15.41
N GLN A 76 6.20 -11.15 16.42
CA GLN A 76 6.18 -10.58 17.77
C GLN A 76 6.54 -11.59 18.86
N PRO A 77 7.72 -11.49 19.50
CA PRO A 77 7.97 -12.24 20.73
C PRO A 77 7.03 -11.71 21.81
N SER A 78 6.20 -12.61 22.30
CA SER A 78 5.26 -12.41 23.39
C SER A 78 5.94 -11.72 24.58
N ARG A 79 5.52 -10.48 24.88
CA ARG A 79 5.64 -9.91 26.23
C ARG A 79 4.78 -10.76 27.18
N ALA A 80 5.34 -11.89 27.60
CA ALA A 80 4.83 -12.66 28.71
C ALA A 80 5.02 -11.82 29.98
N ARG A 81 3.94 -11.19 30.37
CA ARG A 81 3.72 -10.54 31.65
C ARG A 81 3.82 -11.59 32.76
N THR A 82 5.02 -11.92 33.22
CA THR A 82 5.23 -12.63 34.50
C THR A 82 5.23 -11.62 35.65
N ARG A 83 4.04 -11.11 35.98
CA ARG A 83 3.75 -10.61 37.33
C ARG A 83 3.10 -11.75 38.11
N ARG A 84 3.90 -12.47 38.91
CA ARG A 84 3.58 -13.06 40.23
C ARG A 84 4.56 -14.18 40.54
N SER A 85 4.93 -14.27 41.81
CA SER A 85 5.56 -15.43 42.47
C SER A 85 7.08 -15.43 42.58
N ALA A 86 7.58 -14.62 43.52
CA ALA A 86 8.68 -15.02 44.42
C ALA A 86 8.60 -14.13 45.67
N ARG A 87 7.63 -14.47 46.53
CA ARG A 87 7.63 -14.15 47.95
C ARG A 87 7.85 -15.51 48.62
N GLY A 88 8.99 -15.69 49.25
CA GLY A 88 9.49 -16.94 49.84
C GLY A 88 10.97 -16.81 50.11
#